data_AF-A0A0E3LAX8-F1
#
_entry.id   AF-A0A0E3LAX8-F1
#
_cell.length_a   1.000
_cell.length_b   1.000
_cell.length_c   1.000
_cell.angle_alpha   90.00
_cell.angle_beta   90.00
_cell.angle_gamma   90.00
#
_symmetry.space_group_name_H-M   'P 1'
#
loop_
_entity.id
_entity.type
_entity.pdbx_description
1 polymer ?
#
loop_
_entity_poly.entity_id
_entity_poly.type
_entity_poly.pdbx_seq_one_letter_code
_entity_poly.pdbx_strand_id
1 'polypeptide(L)'
;MAENQSSYTHAFDEWKEARAVISRFDGYLDGLRRYGFVFIAALLAANSIQVYFNFNDFTKFFLSLITIIFVIGLYLLDTYYRRMVEAASIRARILETVVLLDIELDDIISDKFEKEKLQSYIQKIYYGFIIIAVIIGAGVIYADQNTSSSTLVNSSTQSTTSENSNPLSATPENSSTQSSTSENSNTITTTSVISGTSLITMWIYIILLIFSGISGMFTVNYFSTNLSLKFLHGKEDWIIDNFSCQQGDKVRITITNLADTAINFKVDSVVCEIMDKKGIFHQIKSEADITIPSEGNYSWLWDTSSFEGIFKICPREKKIPLRRSVLVCEKTEPQINTKE
;
A
#
# COMPACT_ATOMS: atom_id res chain seq x y z
N MET A 1 45.27 -3.54 0.07
CA MET A 1 44.76 -2.44 0.92
C MET A 1 43.80 -1.50 0.20
N ALA A 2 44.02 -1.14 -1.07
CA ALA A 2 43.11 -0.26 -1.83
C ALA A 2 41.72 -0.86 -2.11
N GLU A 3 41.61 -2.18 -2.24
CA GLU A 3 40.35 -2.86 -2.59
C GLU A 3 39.30 -2.81 -1.46
N ASN A 4 39.72 -2.93 -0.20
CA ASN A 4 38.84 -2.80 0.96
C ASN A 4 38.25 -1.39 1.09
N GLN A 5 39.00 -0.36 0.65
CA GLN A 5 38.52 1.01 0.69
C GLN A 5 37.39 1.24 -0.33
N SER A 6 37.44 0.60 -1.50
CA SER A 6 36.39 0.69 -2.52
C SER A 6 35.08 0.02 -2.09
N SER A 7 35.15 -1.15 -1.45
CA SER A 7 33.96 -1.85 -0.95
C SER A 7 33.27 -1.05 0.15
N TYR A 8 34.06 -0.48 1.06
CA TYR A 8 33.56 0.39 2.12
C TYR A 8 32.86 1.65 1.56
N THR A 9 33.47 2.34 0.60
CA THR A 9 32.85 3.52 -0.01
C THR A 9 31.52 3.18 -0.69
N HIS A 10 31.45 2.03 -1.37
CA HIS A 10 30.21 1.59 -2.02
C HIS A 10 29.12 1.25 -0.99
N ALA A 11 29.44 0.52 0.07
CA ALA A 11 28.48 0.18 1.13
C ALA A 11 27.98 1.43 1.87
N PHE A 12 28.85 2.40 2.10
CA PHE A 12 28.49 3.68 2.71
C PHE A 12 27.58 4.52 1.80
N ASP A 13 27.85 4.56 0.50
CA ASP A 13 26.99 5.25 -0.47
C ASP A 13 25.63 4.54 -0.63
N GLU A 14 25.60 3.21 -0.62
CA GLU A 14 24.35 2.43 -0.60
C GLU A 14 23.53 2.73 0.67
N TRP A 15 24.19 2.80 1.83
CA TRP A 15 23.56 3.15 3.10
C TRP A 15 22.95 4.55 3.09
N LYS A 16 23.67 5.54 2.54
CA LYS A 16 23.15 6.91 2.37
C LYS A 16 21.92 6.93 1.47
N GLU A 17 21.94 6.22 0.34
CA GLU A 17 20.78 6.16 -0.54
C GLU A 17 19.60 5.46 0.14
N ALA A 18 19.85 4.39 0.91
CA ALA A 18 18.79 3.74 1.70
C ALA A 18 18.13 4.71 2.69
N ARG A 19 18.91 5.51 3.44
CA ARG A 19 18.36 6.55 4.33
C ARG A 19 17.63 7.66 3.58
N ALA A 20 18.14 8.08 2.42
CA ALA A 20 17.46 9.05 1.57
C ALA A 20 16.11 8.52 1.06
N VAL A 21 16.05 7.24 0.68
CA VAL A 21 14.82 6.56 0.27
C VAL A 21 13.81 6.48 1.41
N ILE A 22 14.26 6.12 2.63
CA ILE A 22 13.40 6.14 3.84
C ILE A 22 12.79 7.52 4.03
N SER A 23 13.61 8.58 3.99
CA SER A 23 13.13 9.96 4.16
C SER A 23 12.12 10.39 3.09
N ARG A 24 12.33 10.01 1.82
CA ARG A 24 11.38 10.29 0.73
C ARG A 24 10.03 9.60 0.96
N PHE A 25 10.06 8.30 1.30
CA PHE A 25 8.83 7.55 1.54
C PHE A 25 8.08 7.98 2.80
N ASP A 26 8.80 8.38 3.85
CA ASP A 26 8.18 8.96 5.05
C ASP A 26 7.47 10.28 4.71
N GLY A 27 8.08 11.14 3.89
CA GLY A 27 7.43 12.34 3.35
C GLY A 27 6.18 12.02 2.52
N TYR A 28 6.20 10.96 1.71
CA TYR A 28 5.01 10.51 0.97
C TYR A 28 3.92 9.97 1.89
N LEU A 29 4.27 9.24 2.96
CA LEU A 29 3.33 8.75 3.95
C LEU A 29 2.66 9.88 4.73
N ASP A 30 3.44 10.87 5.17
CA ASP A 30 2.91 12.06 5.83
C ASP A 30 1.94 12.82 4.92
N GLY A 31 2.37 13.10 3.68
CA GLY A 31 1.53 13.73 2.67
C GLY A 31 0.26 12.93 2.40
N LEU A 32 0.37 11.62 2.22
CA LEU A 32 -0.76 10.73 1.98
C LEU A 32 -1.78 10.79 3.12
N ARG A 33 -1.33 10.73 4.38
CA ARG A 33 -2.23 10.79 5.54
C ARG A 33 -2.88 12.16 5.65
N ARG A 34 -2.09 13.23 5.54
CA ARG A 34 -2.58 14.60 5.65
C ARG A 34 -3.63 14.91 4.59
N TYR A 35 -3.34 14.67 3.32
CA TYR A 35 -4.26 14.95 2.23
C TYR A 35 -5.36 13.90 2.10
N GLY A 36 -5.03 12.62 2.32
CA GLY A 36 -5.98 11.52 2.24
C GLY A 36 -7.08 11.62 3.29
N PHE A 37 -6.75 11.92 4.56
CA PHE A 37 -7.78 12.08 5.60
C PHE A 37 -8.62 13.34 5.39
N VAL A 38 -8.02 14.45 4.93
CA VAL A 38 -8.78 15.66 4.58
C VAL A 38 -9.75 15.37 3.43
N PHE A 39 -9.31 14.61 2.42
CA PHE A 39 -10.15 14.24 1.30
C PHE A 39 -11.27 13.27 1.69
N ILE A 40 -10.99 12.25 2.53
CA ILE A 40 -12.03 11.38 3.09
C ILE A 40 -13.05 12.22 3.87
N ALA A 41 -12.60 13.14 4.73
CA ALA A 41 -13.50 13.99 5.50
C ALA A 41 -14.38 14.87 4.59
N ALA A 42 -13.80 15.44 3.53
CA ALA A 42 -14.54 16.21 2.54
C ALA A 42 -15.57 15.35 1.78
N LEU A 43 -15.23 14.11 1.41
CA LEU A 43 -16.17 13.18 0.79
C LEU A 43 -17.28 12.74 1.73
N LEU A 44 -16.98 12.51 3.01
CA LEU A 44 -17.99 12.19 4.02
C LEU A 44 -18.94 13.36 4.26
N ALA A 45 -18.43 14.59 4.27
CA ALA A 45 -19.24 15.81 4.34
C ALA A 45 -20.08 16.00 3.07
N ALA A 46 -19.52 15.75 1.88
CA ALA A 46 -20.27 15.79 0.63
C ALA A 46 -21.39 14.75 0.63
N ASN A 47 -21.13 13.54 1.14
CA ASN A 47 -22.14 12.49 1.32
C ASN A 47 -23.25 12.94 2.28
N SER A 48 -22.95 13.58 3.40
CA SER A 48 -23.99 14.04 4.33
C SER A 48 -24.85 15.17 3.77
N ILE A 49 -24.25 16.07 2.97
CA ILE A 49 -24.96 17.18 2.32
C ILE A 49 -25.99 16.68 1.30
N GLN A 50 -25.82 15.47 0.73
CA GLN A 50 -26.79 14.89 -0.20
C GLN A 50 -28.21 14.79 0.36
N VAL A 51 -28.39 14.78 1.68
CA VAL A 51 -29.72 14.80 2.32
C VAL A 51 -30.56 16.02 1.86
N TYR A 52 -29.91 17.14 1.57
CA TYR A 52 -30.59 18.39 1.18
C TYR A 52 -30.86 18.49 -0.33
N PHE A 53 -30.24 17.63 -1.13
CA PHE A 53 -30.38 17.64 -2.58
C PHE A 53 -31.20 16.43 -3.03
N ASN A 54 -32.19 16.67 -3.90
CA ASN A 54 -33.06 15.61 -4.42
C ASN A 54 -32.37 14.82 -5.55
N PHE A 55 -31.26 14.17 -5.23
CA PHE A 55 -30.58 13.25 -6.14
C PHE A 55 -31.31 11.90 -6.17
N ASN A 56 -31.24 11.21 -7.31
CA ASN A 56 -31.68 9.83 -7.41
C ASN A 56 -30.92 8.94 -6.41
N ASP A 57 -31.62 7.96 -5.82
CA ASP A 57 -31.06 6.96 -4.89
C ASP A 57 -29.80 6.28 -5.44
N PHE A 58 -29.77 6.04 -6.75
CA PHE A 58 -28.60 5.48 -7.43
C PHE A 58 -27.36 6.37 -7.26
N THR A 59 -27.50 7.69 -7.40
CA THR A 59 -26.40 8.65 -7.24
C THR A 59 -25.93 8.72 -5.78
N LYS A 60 -26.87 8.66 -4.83
CA LYS A 60 -26.56 8.65 -3.38
C LYS A 60 -25.77 7.39 -3.00
N PHE A 61 -26.22 6.23 -3.48
CA PHE A 61 -25.52 4.96 -3.30
C PHE A 61 -24.12 5.00 -3.92
N PHE A 62 -23.98 5.49 -5.16
CA PHE A 62 -22.69 5.53 -5.86
C PHE A 62 -21.68 6.47 -5.18
N LEU A 63 -22.12 7.62 -4.66
CA LEU A 63 -21.23 8.51 -3.91
C LEU A 63 -20.78 7.90 -2.58
N SER A 64 -21.64 7.10 -1.93
CA SER A 64 -21.23 6.33 -0.75
C SER A 64 -20.23 5.22 -1.11
N LEU A 65 -20.47 4.51 -2.21
CA LEU A 65 -19.59 3.45 -2.71
C LEU A 65 -18.20 3.97 -3.09
N ILE A 66 -18.12 5.09 -3.81
CA ILE A 66 -16.82 5.66 -4.22
C ILE A 66 -16.00 6.11 -3.00
N THR A 67 -16.65 6.62 -1.96
CA THR A 67 -15.99 6.96 -0.69
C THR A 67 -15.41 5.72 -0.02
N ILE A 68 -16.13 4.60 0.02
CA ILE A 68 -15.61 3.32 0.57
C ILE A 68 -14.41 2.83 -0.25
N ILE A 69 -14.52 2.84 -1.59
CA ILE A 69 -13.42 2.44 -2.48
C ILE A 69 -12.18 3.32 -2.25
N PHE A 70 -12.37 4.63 -2.09
CA PHE A 70 -11.28 5.56 -1.85
C PHE A 70 -10.59 5.32 -0.49
N VAL A 71 -11.36 5.05 0.57
CA VAL A 71 -10.82 4.69 1.88
C VAL A 71 -9.96 3.42 1.79
N ILE A 72 -10.40 2.41 1.03
CA ILE A 72 -9.62 1.19 0.79
C ILE A 72 -8.35 1.52 -0.01
N GLY A 73 -8.44 2.33 -1.07
CA GLY A 73 -7.29 2.74 -1.87
C GLY A 73 -6.21 3.44 -1.06
N LEU A 74 -6.62 4.36 -0.16
CA LEU A 74 -5.70 5.02 0.76
C LEU A 74 -5.05 4.03 1.74
N TYR A 75 -5.81 3.08 2.28
CA TYR A 75 -5.25 2.03 3.14
C TYR A 75 -4.18 1.21 2.42
N LEU A 76 -4.44 0.81 1.17
CA LEU A 76 -3.49 0.05 0.37
C LEU A 76 -2.22 0.84 0.09
N LEU A 77 -2.35 2.14 -0.22
CA LEU A 77 -1.22 3.02 -0.48
C LEU A 77 -0.39 3.27 0.80
N ASP A 78 -1.02 3.50 1.96
CA ASP A 78 -0.34 3.63 3.26
C ASP A 78 0.40 2.35 3.62
N THR A 79 -0.25 1.19 3.41
CA THR A 79 0.36 -0.11 3.66
C THR A 79 1.57 -0.32 2.74
N TYR A 80 1.42 -0.02 1.45
CA TYR A 80 2.50 -0.16 0.46
C TYR A 80 3.72 0.68 0.83
N TYR A 81 3.55 1.98 1.08
CA TYR A 81 4.67 2.85 1.41
C TYR A 81 5.31 2.48 2.74
N ARG A 82 4.53 2.06 3.74
CA ARG A 82 5.08 1.56 5.01
C ARG A 82 5.98 0.35 4.81
N ARG A 83 5.56 -0.60 3.96
CA ARG A 83 6.41 -1.77 3.63
C ARG A 83 7.68 -1.37 2.90
N MET A 84 7.63 -0.35 2.04
CA MET A 84 8.84 0.17 1.39
C MET A 84 9.79 0.81 2.40
N VAL A 85 9.28 1.56 3.38
CA VAL A 85 10.09 2.13 4.47
C VAL A 85 10.72 1.01 5.31
N GLU A 86 9.95 -0.01 5.69
CA GLU A 86 10.42 -1.16 6.47
C GLU A 86 11.51 -1.94 5.71
N ALA A 87 11.31 -2.21 4.43
CA ALA A 87 12.32 -2.87 3.61
C ALA A 87 13.61 -2.04 3.49
N ALA A 88 13.48 -0.71 3.31
CA ALA A 88 14.61 0.19 3.25
C ALA A 88 15.33 0.33 4.60
N SER A 89 14.61 0.32 5.73
CA SER A 89 15.19 0.37 7.07
C SER A 89 15.93 -0.91 7.41
N ILE A 90 15.38 -2.08 7.06
CA ILE A 90 16.10 -3.36 7.20
C ILE A 90 17.40 -3.32 6.39
N ARG A 91 17.35 -2.82 5.15
CA ARG A 91 18.55 -2.70 4.31
C ARG A 91 19.57 -1.72 4.88
N ALA A 92 19.11 -0.59 5.40
CA ALA A 92 19.97 0.40 6.06
C ALA A 92 20.63 -0.18 7.31
N ARG A 93 19.89 -0.90 8.15
CA ARG A 93 20.38 -1.58 9.36
C ARG A 93 21.49 -2.57 9.02
N ILE A 94 21.25 -3.43 8.03
CA ILE A 94 22.26 -4.39 7.55
C ILE A 94 23.56 -3.70 7.13
N LEU A 95 23.46 -2.58 6.42
CA LEU A 95 24.63 -1.82 5.97
C LEU A 95 25.30 -1.06 7.11
N GLU A 96 24.55 -0.61 8.12
CA GLU A 96 25.09 0.04 9.31
C GLU A 96 25.98 -0.92 10.10
N THR A 97 25.53 -2.16 10.32
CA THR A 97 26.35 -3.20 10.97
C THR A 97 27.65 -3.49 10.22
N VAL A 98 27.65 -3.38 8.88
CA VAL A 98 28.83 -3.64 8.05
C VAL A 98 29.79 -2.44 8.01
N VAL A 99 29.27 -1.20 8.03
CA VAL A 99 30.03 0.04 7.77
C VAL A 99 30.42 0.79 9.04
N LEU A 100 29.57 0.78 10.06
CA LEU A 100 29.73 1.48 11.33
C LEU A 100 29.88 0.44 12.44
N LEU A 101 31.12 0.01 12.70
CA LEU A 101 31.46 -0.91 13.79
C LEU A 101 30.65 -0.59 15.07
N ASP A 102 29.73 -1.48 15.43
CA ASP A 102 29.03 -1.60 16.74
C ASP A 102 28.23 -0.39 17.28
N ILE A 103 27.77 0.53 16.44
CA ILE A 103 26.82 1.55 16.92
C ILE A 103 25.38 0.99 16.80
N GLU A 104 24.91 0.30 17.84
CA GLU A 104 23.56 -0.27 18.01
C GLU A 104 22.46 0.81 18.21
N LEU A 105 22.51 1.94 17.50
CA LEU A 105 21.56 3.05 17.76
C LEU A 105 20.14 2.76 17.23
N ASP A 106 20.00 1.91 16.20
CA ASP A 106 18.72 1.61 15.54
C ASP A 106 17.94 0.43 16.16
N ASP A 107 18.58 -0.44 16.96
CA ASP A 107 17.92 -1.63 17.54
C ASP A 107 16.85 -1.24 18.58
N ILE A 108 17.09 -0.19 19.36
CA ILE A 108 16.13 0.29 20.38
C ILE A 108 14.85 0.86 19.73
N ILE A 109 14.97 1.44 18.54
CA ILE A 109 13.83 2.05 17.83
C ILE A 109 13.05 0.96 17.07
N SER A 110 13.75 0.01 16.44
CA SER A 110 13.14 -1.10 15.72
C SER A 110 12.35 -2.03 16.66
N ASP A 111 12.95 -2.45 17.78
CA ASP A 111 12.30 -3.36 18.74
C ASP A 111 11.06 -2.72 19.41
N LYS A 112 11.07 -1.40 19.59
CA LYS A 112 9.87 -0.66 20.02
C LYS A 112 8.78 -0.62 18.96
N PHE A 113 9.14 -0.48 17.69
CA PHE A 113 8.17 -0.41 16.60
C PHE A 113 7.53 -1.78 16.30
N GLU A 114 8.29 -2.87 16.45
CA GLU A 114 7.80 -4.22 16.22
C GLU A 114 6.93 -4.74 17.38
N LYS A 115 7.28 -4.39 18.63
CA LYS A 115 6.44 -4.72 19.81
C LYS A 115 5.14 -3.92 19.88
N GLU A 116 5.10 -2.73 19.32
CA GLU A 116 3.90 -1.91 19.37
C GLU A 116 2.91 -2.35 18.27
N LYS A 117 1.69 -2.70 18.71
CA LYS A 117 0.53 -3.09 17.89
C LYS A 117 0.01 -1.94 16.97
N LEU A 118 0.90 -1.07 16.50
CA LEU A 118 0.60 0.13 15.73
C LEU A 118 -0.14 -0.22 14.43
N GLN A 119 0.26 -1.29 13.73
CA GLN A 119 -0.45 -1.77 12.55
C GLN A 119 -1.93 -2.07 12.84
N SER A 120 -2.22 -2.68 14.00
CA SER A 120 -3.61 -2.94 14.43
C SER A 120 -4.38 -1.65 14.70
N TYR A 121 -3.74 -0.62 15.26
CA TYR A 121 -4.39 0.66 15.52
C TYR A 121 -4.78 1.37 14.21
N ILE A 122 -3.87 1.40 13.23
CA ILE A 122 -4.14 1.99 11.93
C ILE A 122 -5.27 1.25 11.21
N GLN A 123 -5.25 -0.08 11.24
CA GLN A 123 -6.34 -0.89 10.68
C GLN A 123 -7.71 -0.52 11.30
N LYS A 124 -7.75 -0.30 12.62
CA LYS A 124 -8.98 0.14 13.32
C LYS A 124 -9.46 1.53 12.87
N ILE A 125 -8.55 2.47 12.59
CA ILE A 125 -8.92 3.79 12.06
C ILE A 125 -9.63 3.65 10.71
N TYR A 126 -9.07 2.85 9.79
CA TYR A 126 -9.68 2.64 8.47
C TYR A 126 -11.02 1.91 8.56
N TYR A 127 -11.17 0.93 9.47
CA TYR A 127 -12.48 0.34 9.77
C TYR A 127 -13.49 1.36 10.28
N GLY A 128 -13.05 2.28 11.15
CA GLY A 128 -13.88 3.39 11.62
C GLY A 128 -14.41 4.23 10.45
N PHE A 129 -13.56 4.62 9.50
CA PHE A 129 -13.99 5.38 8.33
C PHE A 129 -14.98 4.62 7.44
N ILE A 130 -14.77 3.31 7.22
CA ILE A 130 -15.71 2.48 6.46
C ILE A 130 -17.07 2.41 7.16
N ILE A 131 -17.10 2.18 8.48
CA ILE A 131 -18.34 2.15 9.27
C ILE A 131 -19.08 3.48 9.18
N ILE A 132 -18.36 4.60 9.38
CA ILE A 132 -18.95 5.95 9.29
C ILE A 132 -19.51 6.20 7.88
N ALA A 133 -18.80 5.81 6.83
CA ALA A 133 -19.28 5.96 5.46
C ALA A 133 -20.58 5.17 5.21
N VAL A 134 -20.66 3.93 5.70
CA VAL A 134 -21.87 3.09 5.59
C VAL A 134 -23.04 3.71 6.37
N ILE A 135 -22.81 4.18 7.60
CA ILE A 135 -23.85 4.80 8.44
C ILE A 135 -24.37 6.08 7.77
N ILE A 136 -23.49 6.96 7.29
CA ILE A 136 -23.88 8.20 6.61
C ILE A 136 -24.67 7.87 5.33
N GLY A 137 -24.16 6.96 4.48
CA GLY A 137 -24.83 6.59 3.24
C GLY A 137 -26.21 5.97 3.47
N ALA A 138 -26.34 5.10 4.48
CA ALA A 138 -27.63 4.53 4.87
C ALA A 138 -28.59 5.60 5.41
N GLY A 139 -28.09 6.54 6.21
CA GLY A 139 -28.87 7.67 6.73
C GLY A 139 -29.38 8.59 5.62
N VAL A 140 -28.56 8.86 4.60
CA VAL A 140 -28.93 9.67 3.43
C VAL A 140 -30.05 9.00 2.62
N ILE A 141 -29.95 7.70 2.38
CA ILE A 141 -30.98 6.92 1.67
C ILE A 141 -32.28 6.88 2.48
N TYR A 142 -32.19 6.74 3.81
CA TYR A 142 -33.35 6.69 4.69
C TYR A 142 -34.09 8.04 4.82
N ALA A 143 -33.35 9.16 4.92
CA ALA A 143 -33.93 10.49 5.12
C ALA A 143 -34.81 10.96 3.94
N ASP A 144 -34.52 10.51 2.72
CA ASP A 144 -35.26 10.90 1.51
C ASP A 144 -36.73 10.44 1.53
N GLN A 145 -36.98 9.27 2.13
CA GLN A 145 -38.33 8.72 2.21
C GLN A 145 -39.26 9.54 3.11
N ASN A 146 -38.70 10.11 4.18
CA ASN A 146 -39.49 10.91 5.13
C ASN A 146 -39.88 12.27 4.54
N THR A 147 -39.19 12.74 3.50
CA THR A 147 -39.40 14.08 2.92
C THR A 147 -40.50 14.07 1.85
N SER A 148 -40.71 12.96 1.15
CA SER A 148 -41.62 12.89 -0.02
C SER A 148 -43.13 12.91 0.30
N SER A 149 -43.53 12.91 1.58
CA SER A 149 -44.94 12.73 1.98
C SER A 149 -45.73 14.02 2.29
N SER A 150 -45.14 15.22 2.16
CA SER A 150 -45.81 16.48 2.60
C SER A 150 -46.29 17.41 1.49
N THR A 151 -46.25 17.01 0.21
CA THR A 151 -46.83 17.83 -0.87
C THR A 151 -48.35 17.70 -0.85
N LEU A 152 -48.96 18.39 0.11
CA LEU A 152 -50.39 18.57 0.28
C LEU A 152 -50.89 19.29 -0.98
N VAL A 153 -51.57 18.53 -1.83
CA VAL A 153 -52.29 19.01 -3.00
C VAL A 153 -53.37 19.98 -2.52
N ASN A 154 -53.01 21.26 -2.43
CA ASN A 154 -53.96 22.36 -2.46
C ASN A 154 -54.07 22.82 -3.91
N SER A 155 -54.51 21.91 -4.78
CA SER A 155 -55.08 22.28 -6.07
C SER A 155 -56.48 22.82 -5.82
N SER A 156 -56.59 23.98 -5.18
CA SER A 156 -57.77 24.81 -5.32
C SER A 156 -57.78 25.30 -6.76
N THR A 157 -58.55 24.61 -7.60
CA THR A 157 -58.93 25.04 -8.95
C THR A 157 -59.64 26.39 -8.85
N GLN A 158 -58.88 27.49 -8.84
CA GLN A 158 -59.43 28.80 -9.15
C GLN A 158 -59.53 28.89 -10.67
N SER A 159 -60.69 28.50 -11.20
CA SER A 159 -61.10 28.86 -12.54
C SER A 159 -61.23 30.39 -12.59
N THR A 160 -60.22 31.06 -13.12
CA THR A 160 -60.35 32.45 -13.53
C THR A 160 -61.21 32.47 -14.80
N THR A 161 -62.50 32.75 -14.61
CA THR A 161 -63.41 33.14 -15.68
C THR A 161 -62.84 34.39 -16.33
N SER A 162 -62.35 34.24 -17.57
CA SER A 162 -61.89 35.35 -18.41
C SER A 162 -63.09 36.21 -18.76
N GLU A 163 -63.20 37.39 -18.12
CA GLU A 163 -64.15 38.43 -18.50
C GLU A 163 -63.71 39.05 -19.84
N ASN A 164 -64.45 38.68 -20.89
CA ASN A 164 -64.38 39.30 -22.20
C ASN A 164 -65.18 40.61 -22.17
N SER A 165 -64.52 41.77 -22.26
CA SER A 165 -65.18 43.03 -22.57
C SER A 165 -64.44 43.79 -23.68
N ASN A 166 -65.12 43.86 -24.83
CA ASN A 166 -64.77 44.66 -26.00
C ASN A 166 -64.70 46.16 -25.68
N PRO A 167 -63.93 46.91 -26.47
CA PRO A 167 -64.48 48.11 -27.08
C PRO A 167 -64.37 48.07 -28.61
N LEU A 168 -65.55 48.28 -29.22
CA LEU A 168 -65.81 48.48 -30.64
C LEU A 168 -65.43 49.93 -31.05
N SER A 169 -65.10 50.12 -32.34
CA SER A 169 -64.98 51.40 -33.10
C SER A 169 -63.54 51.96 -33.23
N ALA A 170 -62.97 52.35 -34.39
CA ALA A 170 -63.48 52.50 -35.76
C ALA A 170 -62.31 52.62 -36.80
N THR A 171 -62.51 52.00 -37.98
CA THR A 171 -62.14 52.47 -39.36
C THR A 171 -60.65 52.56 -39.81
N PRO A 172 -60.33 52.64 -41.14
CA PRO A 172 -59.55 51.61 -41.84
C PRO A 172 -58.30 52.16 -42.56
N GLU A 173 -57.37 51.30 -43.00
CA GLU A 173 -56.73 51.37 -44.34
C GLU A 173 -55.67 50.28 -44.57
N ASN A 174 -55.93 49.48 -45.61
CA ASN A 174 -55.02 48.86 -46.58
C ASN A 174 -53.51 48.79 -46.26
N SER A 175 -52.95 47.58 -46.18
CA SER A 175 -52.40 46.83 -47.33
C SER A 175 -51.38 45.76 -46.89
N SER A 176 -51.60 44.53 -47.37
CA SER A 176 -50.62 43.46 -47.71
C SER A 176 -49.33 43.36 -46.87
N THR A 177 -49.02 42.27 -46.17
CA THR A 177 -48.88 40.90 -46.69
C THR A 177 -48.76 39.94 -45.52
N GLN A 178 -49.52 38.86 -45.57
CA GLN A 178 -49.76 37.91 -44.51
C GLN A 178 -48.84 36.69 -44.69
N SER A 179 -47.88 36.49 -43.77
CA SER A 179 -47.26 35.18 -43.53
C SER A 179 -47.44 34.82 -42.06
N SER A 180 -48.62 34.32 -41.73
CA SER A 180 -48.92 33.72 -40.44
C SER A 180 -48.33 32.31 -40.40
N THR A 181 -47.10 32.19 -39.92
CA THR A 181 -46.61 30.91 -39.40
C THR A 181 -47.29 30.71 -38.04
N SER A 182 -48.29 29.85 -38.03
CA SER A 182 -48.93 29.35 -36.81
C SER A 182 -47.88 28.58 -36.00
N GLU A 183 -47.21 29.25 -35.07
CA GLU A 183 -46.43 28.60 -34.03
C GLU A 183 -47.39 27.81 -33.13
N ASN A 184 -47.47 26.53 -33.42
CA ASN A 184 -48.18 25.55 -32.63
C ASN A 184 -47.39 25.41 -31.31
N SER A 185 -47.79 26.17 -30.29
CA SER A 185 -47.31 26.03 -28.90
C SER A 185 -47.79 24.68 -28.37
N ASN A 186 -47.10 23.61 -28.76
CA ASN A 186 -47.19 22.32 -28.10
C ASN A 186 -46.58 22.49 -26.71
N THR A 187 -47.42 22.90 -25.75
CA THR A 187 -47.12 22.83 -24.33
C THR A 187 -46.95 21.35 -24.01
N ILE A 188 -45.70 20.86 -24.10
CA ILE A 188 -45.34 19.52 -23.69
C ILE A 188 -45.47 19.52 -22.17
N THR A 189 -46.64 19.13 -21.70
CA THR A 189 -46.87 18.75 -20.31
C THR A 189 -46.07 17.47 -20.09
N THR A 190 -44.78 17.60 -19.76
CA THR A 190 -44.00 16.50 -19.19
C THR A 190 -44.62 16.18 -17.85
N THR A 191 -45.59 15.27 -17.85
CA THR A 191 -46.05 14.60 -16.64
C THR A 191 -44.86 13.80 -16.12
N SER A 192 -44.07 14.42 -15.23
CA SER A 192 -43.10 13.69 -14.42
C SER A 192 -43.90 12.73 -13.55
N VAL A 193 -44.02 11.48 -13.99
CA VAL A 193 -44.52 10.40 -13.17
C VAL A 193 -43.50 10.24 -12.05
N ILE A 194 -43.79 10.81 -10.88
CA ILE A 194 -43.01 10.63 -9.67
C ILE A 194 -43.33 9.20 -9.21
N SER A 195 -42.60 8.24 -9.77
CA SER A 195 -42.59 6.86 -9.30
C SER A 195 -41.97 6.86 -7.91
N GLY A 196 -42.79 6.88 -6.87
CA GLY A 196 -42.30 6.74 -5.49
C GLY A 196 -41.41 5.50 -5.40
N THR A 197 -40.19 5.69 -4.90
CA THR A 197 -39.26 4.58 -4.71
C THR A 197 -39.87 3.60 -3.71
N SER A 198 -40.07 2.36 -4.16
CA SER A 198 -40.63 1.32 -3.32
C SER A 198 -39.72 1.10 -2.10
N LEU A 199 -40.29 0.88 -0.91
CA LEU A 199 -39.56 0.48 0.30
C LEU A 199 -38.56 -0.65 0.01
N ILE A 200 -38.90 -1.56 -0.90
CA ILE A 200 -38.04 -2.66 -1.33
C ILE A 200 -36.75 -2.14 -1.97
N THR A 201 -36.83 -1.15 -2.87
CA THR A 201 -35.64 -0.58 -3.53
C THR A 201 -34.72 0.09 -2.55
N MET A 202 -35.25 0.80 -1.55
CA MET A 202 -34.47 1.39 -0.47
C MET A 202 -33.70 0.34 0.34
N TRP A 203 -34.37 -0.72 0.78
CA TRP A 203 -33.73 -1.81 1.53
C TRP A 203 -32.64 -2.50 0.71
N ILE A 204 -32.86 -2.69 -0.60
CA ILE A 204 -31.84 -3.24 -1.50
C ILE A 204 -30.58 -2.37 -1.47
N TYR A 205 -30.69 -1.04 -1.60
CA TYR A 205 -29.51 -0.16 -1.58
C TYR A 205 -28.80 -0.16 -0.22
N ILE A 206 -29.54 -0.19 0.89
CA ILE A 206 -28.95 -0.27 2.24
C ILE A 206 -28.19 -1.59 2.41
N ILE A 207 -28.77 -2.73 1.99
CA ILE A 207 -28.11 -4.04 2.07
C ILE A 207 -26.85 -4.07 1.19
N LEU A 208 -26.93 -3.54 -0.04
CA LEU A 208 -25.77 -3.42 -0.92
C LEU A 208 -24.66 -2.56 -0.30
N LEU A 209 -25.02 -1.48 0.38
CA LEU A 209 -24.06 -0.61 1.05
C LEU A 209 -23.38 -1.31 2.24
N ILE A 210 -24.14 -2.04 3.05
CA ILE A 210 -23.60 -2.86 4.14
C ILE A 210 -22.66 -3.93 3.59
N PHE A 211 -23.06 -4.62 2.52
CA PHE A 211 -22.22 -5.63 1.86
C PHE A 211 -20.92 -5.02 1.32
N SER A 212 -20.98 -3.83 0.72
CA SER A 212 -19.80 -3.08 0.30
C SER A 212 -18.88 -2.74 1.48
N GLY A 213 -19.43 -2.30 2.61
CA GLY A 213 -18.66 -2.04 3.83
C GLY A 213 -17.95 -3.29 4.36
N ILE A 214 -18.67 -4.42 4.45
CA ILE A 214 -18.11 -5.71 4.88
C ILE A 214 -17.01 -6.17 3.92
N SER A 215 -17.25 -6.07 2.60
CA SER A 215 -16.26 -6.39 1.58
C SER A 215 -15.01 -5.52 1.69
N GLY A 216 -15.18 -4.23 1.97
CA GLY A 216 -14.07 -3.30 2.22
C GLY A 216 -13.25 -3.68 3.45
N MET A 217 -13.90 -4.02 4.56
CA MET A 217 -13.22 -4.51 5.76
C MET A 217 -12.46 -5.81 5.50
N PHE A 218 -13.08 -6.76 4.79
CA PHE A 218 -12.43 -8.01 4.40
C PHE A 218 -11.19 -7.74 3.54
N THR A 219 -11.27 -6.81 2.60
CA THR A 219 -10.14 -6.40 1.74
C THR A 219 -9.00 -5.83 2.58
N VAL A 220 -9.29 -4.89 3.47
CA VAL A 220 -8.30 -4.33 4.41
C VAL A 220 -7.64 -5.42 5.25
N ASN A 221 -8.42 -6.37 5.79
CA ASN A 221 -7.90 -7.50 6.57
C ASN A 221 -7.01 -8.44 5.73
N TYR A 222 -7.47 -8.77 4.53
CA TYR A 222 -6.76 -9.63 3.58
C TYR A 222 -5.40 -9.03 3.23
N PHE A 223 -5.36 -7.74 2.89
CA PHE A 223 -4.09 -7.08 2.56
C PHE A 223 -3.21 -6.87 3.80
N SER A 224 -3.78 -6.60 4.98
CA SER A 224 -3.01 -6.51 6.24
C SER A 224 -2.19 -7.76 6.51
N THR A 225 -2.80 -8.93 6.28
CA THR A 225 -2.20 -10.24 6.55
C THR A 225 -1.30 -10.71 5.41
N ASN A 226 -1.72 -10.52 4.15
CA ASN A 226 -0.98 -11.02 2.99
C ASN A 226 0.16 -10.12 2.51
N LEU A 227 0.12 -8.82 2.79
CA LEU A 227 1.25 -7.91 2.52
C LEU A 227 2.28 -7.90 3.66
N SER A 228 2.24 -8.88 4.57
CA SER A 228 3.38 -9.11 5.46
C SER A 228 4.60 -9.48 4.61
N LEU A 229 5.71 -8.77 4.81
CA LEU A 229 6.98 -9.10 4.17
C LEU A 229 7.40 -10.50 4.67
N LYS A 230 7.08 -11.53 3.88
CA LYS A 230 7.60 -12.87 4.11
C LYS A 230 9.01 -12.89 3.56
N PHE A 231 10.00 -12.84 4.44
CA PHE A 231 11.38 -13.09 4.03
C PHE A 231 11.47 -14.47 3.38
N LEU A 232 12.04 -14.53 2.17
CA LEU A 232 12.12 -15.77 1.38
C LEU A 232 12.82 -16.90 2.17
N HIS A 233 13.81 -16.53 2.98
CA HIS A 233 14.59 -17.46 3.79
C HIS A 233 14.03 -17.69 5.20
N GLY A 234 12.87 -17.12 5.53
CA GLY A 234 12.19 -17.37 6.80
C GLY A 234 12.65 -16.38 7.87
N LYS A 235 12.95 -16.86 9.07
CA LYS A 235 13.38 -16.00 10.19
C LYS A 235 14.90 -15.77 10.23
N GLU A 236 15.57 -15.93 9.10
CA GLU A 236 17.01 -15.76 8.95
C GLU A 236 17.27 -14.91 7.71
N ASP A 237 18.19 -13.94 7.84
CA ASP A 237 18.76 -13.24 6.71
C ASP A 237 20.25 -13.58 6.58
N TRP A 238 20.72 -13.63 5.34
CA TRP A 238 22.07 -14.08 5.02
C TRP A 238 22.75 -13.07 4.10
N ILE A 239 23.91 -12.59 4.54
CA ILE A 239 24.73 -11.61 3.85
C ILE A 239 26.07 -12.26 3.53
N ILE A 240 26.59 -11.93 2.35
CA ILE A 240 27.90 -12.40 1.89
C ILE A 240 28.69 -11.16 1.51
N ASP A 241 29.86 -11.00 2.11
CA ASP A 241 30.81 -9.98 1.72
C ASP A 241 31.59 -10.43 0.49
N ASN A 242 31.98 -9.50 -0.37
CA ASN A 242 32.79 -9.73 -1.58
C ASN A 242 32.24 -10.80 -2.53
N PHE A 243 31.50 -10.36 -3.56
CA PHE A 243 30.99 -11.26 -4.62
C PHE A 243 32.08 -11.72 -5.60
N SER A 244 33.28 -11.17 -5.49
CA SER A 244 34.47 -11.54 -6.25
C SER A 244 35.66 -11.50 -5.32
N CYS A 245 36.48 -12.55 -5.29
CA CYS A 245 37.71 -12.60 -4.52
C CYS A 245 38.76 -13.46 -5.23
N GLN A 246 40.01 -13.38 -4.82
CA GLN A 246 41.07 -14.29 -5.29
C GLN A 246 41.13 -15.54 -4.42
N GLN A 247 41.66 -16.62 -4.98
CA GLN A 247 41.91 -17.84 -4.24
C GLN A 247 42.83 -17.56 -3.04
N GLY A 248 42.35 -17.93 -1.85
CA GLY A 248 43.02 -17.71 -0.57
C GLY A 248 42.52 -16.47 0.19
N ASP A 249 41.67 -15.66 -0.43
CA ASP A 249 40.93 -14.64 0.29
C ASP A 249 39.87 -15.28 1.19
N LYS A 250 39.53 -14.59 2.28
CA LYS A 250 38.46 -15.01 3.17
C LYS A 250 37.17 -14.28 2.80
N VAL A 251 36.12 -15.04 2.55
CA VAL A 251 34.78 -14.52 2.27
C VAL A 251 33.98 -14.54 3.57
N ARG A 252 33.51 -13.38 4.03
CA ARG A 252 32.67 -13.30 5.22
C ARG A 252 31.22 -13.65 4.87
N ILE A 253 30.65 -14.57 5.61
CA ILE A 253 29.24 -14.96 5.52
C ILE A 253 28.60 -14.62 6.85
N THR A 254 27.67 -13.68 6.85
CA THR A 254 26.97 -13.23 8.04
C THR A 254 25.55 -13.73 8.02
N ILE A 255 25.11 -14.37 9.09
CA ILE A 255 23.69 -14.65 9.34
C ILE A 255 23.17 -13.61 10.33
N THR A 256 21.96 -13.14 10.11
CA THR A 256 21.18 -12.33 11.05
C THR A 256 19.94 -13.10 11.45
N ASN A 257 19.76 -13.30 12.75
CA ASN A 257 18.59 -13.98 13.30
C ASN A 257 17.40 -13.01 13.33
N LEU A 258 16.47 -13.13 12.40
CA LEU A 258 15.22 -12.35 12.40
C LEU A 258 14.10 -13.04 13.19
N ALA A 259 14.41 -14.08 13.97
CA ALA A 259 13.44 -14.78 14.81
C ALA A 259 13.34 -14.17 16.20
N ASP A 260 12.16 -14.29 16.80
CA ASP A 260 11.91 -13.99 18.22
C ASP A 260 12.64 -14.95 19.20
N THR A 261 13.28 -15.99 18.66
CA THR A 261 13.95 -17.05 19.41
C THR A 261 15.40 -17.13 19.00
N ALA A 262 16.29 -17.42 19.95
CA ALA A 262 17.71 -17.61 19.65
C ALA A 262 17.95 -18.82 18.73
N ILE A 263 18.84 -18.67 17.76
CA ILE A 263 19.32 -19.78 16.91
C ILE A 263 20.55 -20.39 17.58
N ASN A 264 20.55 -21.71 17.74
CA ASN A 264 21.65 -22.43 18.37
C ASN A 264 22.34 -23.35 17.37
N PHE A 265 23.62 -23.10 17.10
CA PHE A 265 24.50 -23.99 16.34
C PHE A 265 25.34 -24.79 17.32
N LYS A 266 25.34 -26.11 17.17
CA LYS A 266 26.24 -26.98 17.93
C LYS A 266 27.59 -27.08 17.23
N VAL A 267 28.65 -27.39 17.98
CA VAL A 267 29.93 -27.82 17.41
C VAL A 267 29.70 -28.88 16.32
N ASP A 268 30.42 -28.77 15.21
CA ASP A 268 30.36 -29.62 14.02
C ASP A 268 29.02 -29.63 13.26
N SER A 269 28.03 -28.84 13.69
CA SER A 269 26.79 -28.69 12.94
C SER A 269 27.03 -27.89 11.66
N VAL A 270 26.41 -28.32 10.56
CA VAL A 270 26.48 -27.63 9.27
C VAL A 270 25.75 -26.31 9.39
N VAL A 271 26.47 -25.21 9.16
CA VAL A 271 25.95 -23.84 9.18
C VAL A 271 25.35 -23.51 7.82
N CYS A 272 26.11 -23.72 6.76
CA CYS A 272 25.66 -23.55 5.38
C CYS A 272 26.43 -24.49 4.45
N GLU A 273 25.86 -24.72 3.28
CA GLU A 273 26.48 -25.49 2.21
C GLU A 273 26.85 -24.56 1.06
N ILE A 274 28.01 -24.76 0.46
CA ILE A 274 28.51 -24.00 -0.66
C ILE A 274 28.43 -24.90 -1.88
N MET A 275 27.54 -24.55 -2.79
CA MET A 275 27.27 -25.29 -4.01
C MET A 275 28.11 -24.72 -5.16
N ASP A 276 28.95 -25.56 -5.76
CA ASP A 276 29.69 -25.20 -6.97
C ASP A 276 28.78 -25.22 -8.23
N LYS A 277 29.34 -24.87 -9.39
CA LYS A 277 28.62 -24.92 -10.69
C LYS A 277 28.16 -26.33 -11.09
N LYS A 278 28.81 -27.37 -10.58
CA LYS A 278 28.50 -28.78 -10.84
C LYS A 278 27.43 -29.33 -9.88
N GLY A 279 27.02 -28.55 -8.89
CA GLY A 279 26.08 -28.97 -7.85
C GLY A 279 26.73 -29.78 -6.72
N ILE A 280 28.06 -29.74 -6.58
CA ILE A 280 28.79 -30.34 -5.47
C ILE A 280 28.72 -29.38 -4.28
N PHE A 281 28.38 -29.92 -3.11
CA PHE A 281 28.20 -29.17 -1.87
C PHE A 281 29.43 -29.29 -0.97
N HIS A 282 29.96 -28.15 -0.51
CA HIS A 282 30.98 -28.05 0.52
C HIS A 282 30.35 -27.50 1.80
N GLN A 283 30.54 -28.18 2.93
CA GLN A 283 29.88 -27.79 4.18
C GLN A 283 30.79 -26.87 5.00
N ILE A 284 30.25 -25.71 5.41
CA ILE A 284 30.82 -24.93 6.51
C ILE A 284 30.19 -25.45 7.80
N LYS A 285 31.04 -25.88 8.74
CA LYS A 285 30.61 -26.37 10.05
C LYS A 285 30.97 -25.37 11.14
N SER A 286 30.19 -25.36 12.21
CA SER A 286 30.49 -24.55 13.38
C SER A 286 31.67 -25.13 14.17
N GLU A 287 32.66 -24.32 14.50
CA GLU A 287 33.83 -24.73 15.30
C GLU A 287 33.53 -24.73 16.81
N ALA A 288 32.51 -23.99 17.23
CA ALA A 288 32.09 -23.84 18.62
C ALA A 288 30.56 -23.98 18.74
N ASP A 289 30.07 -24.12 19.96
CA ASP A 289 28.65 -23.89 20.23
C ASP A 289 28.38 -22.38 20.11
N ILE A 290 27.48 -22.00 19.22
CA ILE A 290 27.13 -20.59 18.94
C ILE A 290 25.65 -20.39 19.22
N THR A 291 25.33 -19.38 20.02
CA THR A 291 23.96 -18.91 20.22
C THR A 291 23.85 -17.52 19.63
N ILE A 292 23.01 -17.38 18.60
CA ILE A 292 22.67 -16.10 18.00
C ILE A 292 21.36 -15.64 18.64
N PRO A 293 21.36 -14.58 19.47
CA PRO A 293 20.14 -14.10 20.10
C PRO A 293 19.13 -13.62 19.03
N SER A 294 17.88 -13.36 19.44
CA SER A 294 16.91 -12.68 18.58
C SER A 294 17.52 -11.36 18.09
N GLU A 295 17.43 -11.09 16.79
CA GLU A 295 18.05 -9.95 16.09
C GLU A 295 19.58 -9.91 16.08
N GLY A 296 20.24 -10.88 16.73
CA GLY A 296 21.69 -11.01 16.72
C GLY A 296 22.24 -11.40 15.36
N ASN A 297 23.53 -11.16 15.17
CA ASN A 297 24.26 -11.60 13.99
C ASN A 297 25.47 -12.46 14.36
N TYR A 298 25.92 -13.29 13.42
CA TYR A 298 27.18 -14.02 13.54
C TYR A 298 27.83 -14.16 12.16
N SER A 299 29.16 -14.05 12.12
CA SER A 299 29.94 -14.09 10.89
C SER A 299 30.88 -15.29 10.87
N TRP A 300 30.87 -16.05 9.78
CA TRP A 300 31.89 -17.04 9.45
C TRP A 300 32.82 -16.50 8.38
N LEU A 301 34.10 -16.88 8.46
CA LEU A 301 35.08 -16.60 7.42
C LEU A 301 35.31 -17.88 6.62
N TRP A 302 34.77 -17.91 5.40
CA TRP A 302 35.01 -19.00 4.46
C TRP A 302 36.38 -18.82 3.80
N ASP A 303 37.27 -19.80 4.02
CA ASP A 303 38.57 -19.86 3.37
C ASP A 303 38.44 -20.39 1.92
N THR A 304 38.76 -19.54 0.96
CA THR A 304 38.66 -19.87 -0.47
C THR A 304 39.94 -20.49 -1.05
N SER A 305 40.96 -20.80 -0.23
CA SER A 305 42.27 -21.29 -0.67
C SER A 305 42.21 -22.52 -1.59
N SER A 306 41.20 -23.37 -1.43
CA SER A 306 41.07 -24.63 -2.19
C SER A 306 40.02 -24.56 -3.31
N PHE A 307 39.51 -23.37 -3.62
CA PHE A 307 38.33 -23.19 -4.46
C PHE A 307 38.60 -22.25 -5.63
N GLU A 308 38.02 -22.56 -6.79
CA GLU A 308 38.02 -21.71 -7.98
C GLU A 308 36.67 -21.84 -8.69
N GLY A 309 36.13 -20.71 -9.18
CA GLY A 309 34.89 -20.66 -9.94
C GLY A 309 33.76 -19.91 -9.25
N ILE A 310 32.52 -20.20 -9.65
CA ILE A 310 31.31 -19.53 -9.13
C ILE A 310 30.61 -20.45 -8.14
N PHE A 311 30.39 -19.93 -6.94
CA PHE A 311 29.78 -20.66 -5.82
C PHE A 311 28.48 -19.99 -5.37
N LYS A 312 27.51 -20.80 -4.99
CA LYS A 312 26.25 -20.36 -4.38
C LYS A 312 26.18 -20.87 -2.95
N ILE A 313 25.76 -20.01 -2.02
CA ILE A 313 25.63 -20.38 -0.62
C ILE A 313 24.19 -20.83 -0.36
N CYS A 314 24.02 -21.95 0.32
CA CYS A 314 22.75 -22.58 0.65
C CYS A 314 22.61 -22.65 2.18
N PRO A 315 21.63 -21.94 2.78
CA PRO A 315 21.37 -22.02 4.22
C PRO A 315 21.01 -23.45 4.66
N ARG A 316 21.36 -23.84 5.90
CA ARG A 316 21.13 -25.19 6.44
C ARG A 316 19.69 -25.70 6.28
N GLU A 317 18.71 -24.87 6.64
CA GLU A 317 17.31 -25.30 6.67
C GLU A 317 16.66 -25.37 5.29
N LYS A 318 17.24 -24.70 4.30
CA LYS A 318 16.67 -24.56 2.96
C LYS A 318 17.73 -24.86 1.91
N LYS A 319 17.52 -25.95 1.16
CA LYS A 319 18.30 -26.28 -0.06
C LYS A 319 18.08 -25.29 -1.23
N ILE A 320 17.55 -24.10 -0.95
CA ILE A 320 17.37 -23.03 -1.92
C ILE A 320 18.60 -22.12 -1.80
N PRO A 321 19.45 -22.03 -2.82
CA PRO A 321 20.62 -21.18 -2.77
C PRO A 321 20.22 -19.71 -2.63
N LEU A 322 21.03 -18.95 -1.90
CA LEU A 322 20.97 -17.50 -1.87
C LEU A 322 21.07 -16.96 -3.29
N ARG A 323 20.39 -15.83 -3.52
CA ARG A 323 20.32 -15.19 -4.85
C ARG A 323 21.69 -14.75 -5.36
N ARG A 324 22.60 -14.39 -4.44
CA ARG A 324 23.95 -13.92 -4.77
C ARG A 324 24.91 -15.10 -4.88
N SER A 325 25.91 -14.97 -5.74
CA SER A 325 26.98 -15.95 -5.95
C SER A 325 28.32 -15.29 -5.68
N VAL A 326 29.30 -16.08 -5.27
CA VAL A 326 30.68 -15.67 -5.03
C VAL A 326 31.54 -16.19 -6.17
N LEU A 327 32.24 -15.31 -6.86
CA LEU A 327 33.24 -15.64 -7.86
C LEU A 327 34.61 -15.71 -7.18
N VAL A 328 35.23 -16.88 -7.16
CA VAL A 328 36.60 -17.07 -6.70
C VAL A 328 37.48 -17.20 -7.94
N CYS A 329 38.33 -16.20 -8.17
CA CYS A 329 39.28 -16.16 -9.28
C CYS A 329 40.58 -16.87 -8.88
N GLU A 330 41.20 -17.57 -9.84
CA GLU A 330 42.55 -18.10 -9.66
C GLU A 330 43.50 -16.98 -9.25
N LYS A 331 44.33 -17.24 -8.24
CA LYS A 331 45.34 -16.29 -7.81
C LYS A 331 46.37 -16.14 -8.92
N THR A 332 46.23 -15.09 -9.73
CA THR A 332 47.20 -14.80 -10.77
C THR A 332 48.52 -14.48 -10.08
N GLU A 333 49.53 -15.35 -10.24
CA GLU A 333 50.86 -15.03 -9.74
C GLU A 333 51.24 -13.66 -10.32
N PRO A 334 51.66 -12.69 -9.48
CA PRO A 334 52.05 -11.39 -9.97
C PRO A 334 53.14 -11.62 -11.01
N GLN A 335 52.86 -11.29 -12.27
CA GLN A 335 53.86 -11.41 -13.32
C GLN A 335 55.04 -10.57 -12.86
N ILE A 336 56.11 -11.25 -12.46
CA ILE A 336 57.38 -10.62 -12.14
C ILE A 336 57.79 -9.99 -13.46
N ASN A 337 57.62 -8.67 -13.56
CA ASN A 337 58.13 -7.90 -14.69
C ASN A 337 59.65 -7.97 -14.59
N THR A 338 60.23 -9.01 -15.16
CA THR A 338 61.67 -9.13 -15.40
C THR A 338 62.02 -8.15 -16.51
N LYS A 339 62.02 -6.86 -16.19
CA LYS A 339 62.71 -5.85 -16.99
C LYS A 339 64.14 -5.80 -16.47
N GLU A 340 65.02 -6.54 -17.14
CA GLU A 340 66.45 -6.23 -17.20
C GLU A 340 66.70 -4.94 -17.98
#